data_AF-W0TFY9-F1
#
_entry.id   AF-W0TFY9-F1
#
_cell.length_a   1.000
_cell.length_b   1.000
_cell.length_c   1.000
_cell.angle_alpha   90.00
_cell.angle_beta   90.00
_cell.angle_gamma   90.00
#
_symmetry.space_group_name_H-M   'P 1'
#
loop_
_entity.id
_entity.type
_entity.pdbx_description
1 polymer ?
#
loop_
_entity_poly.entity_id
_entity_poly.type
_entity_poly.pdbx_seq_one_letter_code
_entity_poly.pdbx_strand_id
1 'polypeptide(L)'
;MDEQKKEYERLRKKLRDALQEKKQLEAKWDALEQEIYDKETAYLSQKPSSRMGNILMGFQGFNKNSSAQQILSDHSHSSHAHTLDDNDRIFSLSSALFVKQLQGSAPGSGAQEDE
;
A
#
# COMPACT_ATOMS: atom_id res chain seq x y z
N MET A 1 37.36 18.85 32.40
CA MET A 1 36.67 19.84 31.54
C MET A 1 36.79 19.49 30.06
N ASP A 2 37.98 19.13 29.57
CA ASP A 2 38.16 18.83 28.13
C ASP A 2 37.48 17.54 27.66
N GLU A 3 37.36 16.51 28.51
CA GLU A 3 36.68 15.26 28.17
C GLU A 3 35.17 15.46 27.95
N GLN A 4 34.51 16.24 28.80
CA GLN A 4 33.09 16.58 28.65
C GLN A 4 32.84 17.38 27.37
N LYS A 5 33.75 18.31 27.03
CA LYS A 5 33.67 19.08 25.78
C LYS A 5 33.85 18.18 24.55
N LYS A 6 34.78 17.23 24.62
CA LYS A 6 35.02 16.24 23.55
C LYS A 6 33.83 15.30 23.38
N GLU A 7 33.20 14.87 24.48
CA GLU A 7 32.00 14.05 24.44
C GLU A 7 30.82 14.80 23.82
N TYR A 8 30.62 16.06 24.22
CA TYR A 8 29.59 16.93 23.63
C TYR A 8 29.74 17.07 22.12
N GLU A 9 30.94 17.37 21.62
CA GLU A 9 31.18 17.51 20.18
C GLU A 9 30.96 16.18 19.44
N ARG A 10 31.32 15.04 20.05
CA ARG A 10 31.02 13.71 19.48
C ARG A 10 29.51 13.47 19.39
N LEU A 11 28.76 13.78 20.46
CA LEU A 11 27.31 13.59 20.50
C LEU A 11 26.60 14.52 19.51
N ARG A 12 27.06 15.77 19.41
CA ARG A 12 26.56 16.76 18.45
C ARG A 12 26.77 16.30 17.01
N LYS A 13 27.93 15.74 16.69
CA LYS A 13 28.18 15.15 15.37
C LYS A 13 27.24 13.97 15.11
N LYS A 14 27.14 13.03 16.05
CA LYS A 14 26.24 11.87 15.93
C LYS A 14 24.78 12.28 15.72
N LEU A 15 24.32 13.31 16.42
CA LEU A 15 22.96 13.84 16.27
C LEU A 15 22.74 14.42 14.86
N ARG A 16 23.69 15.19 14.32
CA ARG A 16 23.61 15.71 12.95
C ARG A 16 23.53 14.59 11.92
N ASP A 17 24.40 13.59 12.06
CA ASP A 17 24.44 12.44 11.16
C ASP A 17 23.10 11.67 11.22
N ALA A 18 22.56 11.44 12.43
CA ALA A 18 21.27 10.78 12.63
C ALA A 18 20.09 11.58 12.07
N LEU A 19 20.10 12.91 12.16
CA LEU A 19 19.06 13.76 11.57
C LEU A 19 19.10 13.72 10.04
N GLN A 20 20.30 13.69 9.46
CA GLN A 20 20.47 13.56 8.01
C GLN A 20 20.00 12.18 7.53
N GLU A 21 20.37 11.12 8.24
CA GLU A 21 19.92 9.76 7.95
C GLU A 21 18.40 9.65 8.05
N LYS A 22 17.79 10.18 9.12
CA LYS A 22 16.33 10.25 9.28
C LYS A 22 15.68 10.90 8.06
N LYS A 23 16.17 12.07 7.62
CA LYS A 23 15.62 12.77 6.45
C LYS A 23 15.72 11.94 5.16
N GLN A 24 16.82 11.20 5.00
CA GLN A 24 17.00 10.31 3.84
C GLN A 24 16.04 9.11 3.89
N LEU A 25 15.81 8.55 5.08
CA LEU A 25 14.88 7.45 5.28
C LEU A 25 13.43 7.89 5.03
N GLU A 26 13.03 9.07 5.52
CA GLU A 26 11.72 9.65 5.24
C GLU A 26 11.50 9.83 3.74
N ALA A 27 12.47 10.40 3.01
CA ALA A 27 12.35 10.56 1.56
C ALA A 27 12.26 9.21 0.81
N LYS A 28 12.97 8.18 1.27
CA LYS A 28 12.88 6.83 0.69
C LYS A 28 11.55 6.16 1.01
N TRP A 29 11.03 6.39 2.21
CA TRP A 29 9.73 5.89 2.64
C TRP A 29 8.63 6.43 1.74
N ASP A 30 8.58 7.74 1.53
CA ASP A 30 7.58 8.38 0.68
C ASP A 30 7.65 7.85 -0.77
N ALA A 31 8.87 7.67 -1.30
CA ALA A 31 9.07 7.12 -2.64
C ALA A 31 8.56 5.66 -2.76
N LEU A 32 8.78 4.83 -1.73
CA LEU A 32 8.31 3.45 -1.69
C LEU A 32 6.79 3.37 -1.58
N GLU A 33 6.15 4.22 -0.76
CA GLU A 33 4.69 4.25 -0.67
C GLU A 33 4.04 4.59 -2.02
N GLN A 34 4.60 5.58 -2.74
CA GLN A 34 4.14 5.91 -4.09
C GLN A 34 4.37 4.74 -5.06
N GLU A 35 5.55 4.11 -5.01
CA GLU A 35 5.85 2.96 -5.87
C GLU A 35 4.86 1.82 -5.63
N ILE A 36 4.53 1.48 -4.38
CA ILE A 36 3.55 0.45 -4.04
C ILE A 36 2.20 0.78 -4.68
N TYR A 37 1.70 2.00 -4.51
CA TYR A 37 0.42 2.44 -5.07
C TYR A 37 0.40 2.35 -6.61
N ASP A 38 1.48 2.77 -7.26
CA ASP A 38 1.62 2.72 -8.71
C ASP A 38 1.66 1.27 -9.22
N LYS A 39 2.39 0.38 -8.52
CA LYS A 39 2.47 -1.04 -8.85
C LYS A 39 1.13 -1.76 -8.65
N GLU A 40 0.41 -1.46 -7.58
CA GLU A 40 -0.95 -1.97 -7.38
C GLU A 40 -1.85 -1.52 -8.52
N THR A 41 -1.82 -0.23 -8.87
CA THR A 41 -2.60 0.30 -9.99
C THR A 41 -2.26 -0.41 -11.29
N ALA A 42 -0.98 -0.60 -11.60
CA ALA A 42 -0.54 -1.31 -12.81
C ALA A 42 -0.99 -2.79 -12.81
N TYR A 43 -0.79 -3.50 -11.69
CA TYR A 43 -1.12 -4.93 -11.58
C TYR A 43 -2.62 -5.19 -11.62
N LEU A 44 -3.42 -4.34 -10.97
CA LEU A 44 -4.86 -4.47 -10.90
C LEU A 44 -5.54 -3.99 -12.20
N SER A 45 -5.07 -2.89 -12.79
CA SER A 45 -5.61 -2.35 -14.07
C SER A 45 -5.37 -3.27 -15.26
N GLN A 46 -4.32 -4.08 -15.21
CA GLN A 46 -4.06 -5.10 -16.21
C GLN A 46 -5.13 -6.18 -16.07
N LYS A 47 -6.18 -6.11 -16.90
CA LYS A 47 -7.29 -7.06 -16.87
C LYS A 47 -6.73 -8.47 -16.76
N PRO A 48 -7.10 -9.26 -15.74
CA PRO A 48 -6.76 -10.66 -15.74
C PRO A 48 -7.37 -11.23 -17.02
N SER A 49 -6.51 -11.62 -17.97
CA SER A 49 -6.92 -12.53 -19.03
C SER A 49 -7.67 -13.64 -18.32
N SER A 50 -8.99 -13.71 -18.53
CA SER A 50 -10.04 -14.03 -17.54
C SER A 50 -10.06 -15.50 -17.05
N ARG A 51 -8.89 -16.01 -16.71
CA ARG A 51 -8.58 -17.41 -16.42
C ARG A 51 -7.46 -17.56 -15.38
N MET A 52 -6.60 -16.56 -15.24
CA MET A 52 -5.55 -16.52 -14.20
C MET A 52 -6.03 -15.60 -13.07
N GLY A 53 -6.28 -16.14 -11.88
CA GLY A 53 -6.62 -15.32 -10.71
C GLY A 53 -5.49 -14.37 -10.31
N ASN A 54 -5.75 -13.45 -9.39
CA ASN A 54 -4.78 -12.53 -8.81
C ASN A 54 -4.54 -12.86 -7.33
N ILE A 55 -3.55 -12.22 -6.68
CA ILE A 55 -3.25 -12.47 -5.26
C ILE A 55 -4.42 -12.12 -4.33
N LEU A 56 -5.33 -11.24 -4.75
CA LEU A 56 -6.51 -10.84 -3.99
C LEU A 56 -7.61 -11.92 -4.01
N MET A 57 -7.85 -12.53 -5.17
CA MET A 57 -8.95 -13.47 -5.41
C MET A 57 -8.50 -14.94 -5.34
N GLY A 58 -7.19 -15.20 -5.38
CA GLY A 58 -6.61 -16.53 -5.36
C GLY A 58 -6.42 -17.17 -6.73
N PHE A 59 -5.44 -18.08 -6.82
CA PHE A 59 -5.01 -18.72 -8.07
C PHE A 59 -5.70 -20.06 -8.37
N GLN A 60 -6.94 -20.27 -7.89
CA GLN A 60 -7.61 -21.58 -7.96
C GLN A 60 -7.85 -22.13 -9.38
N GLY A 61 -7.66 -21.30 -10.42
CA GLY A 61 -7.66 -21.72 -11.82
C GLY A 61 -6.39 -22.45 -12.32
N PHE A 62 -5.28 -22.44 -11.57
CA PHE A 62 -4.00 -23.02 -12.04
C PHE A 62 -4.00 -24.55 -12.11
N ASN A 63 -4.79 -25.23 -11.28
CA ASN A 63 -4.70 -26.67 -11.07
C ASN A 63 -5.80 -27.50 -11.75
N LYS A 64 -6.70 -26.87 -12.51
CA LYS A 64 -7.78 -27.59 -13.21
C LYS A 64 -7.48 -27.57 -14.71
N ASN A 65 -6.94 -28.69 -15.20
CA ASN A 65 -6.96 -29.03 -16.61
C ASN A 65 -8.33 -28.69 -17.20
N SER A 66 -8.29 -28.09 -18.38
CA SER A 66 -9.30 -27.38 -19.16
C SER A 66 -10.63 -28.11 -19.47
N SER A 67 -10.96 -29.22 -18.81
CA SER A 67 -12.12 -30.07 -19.14
C SER A 67 -13.27 -30.05 -18.14
N ALA A 68 -13.12 -29.46 -16.94
CA ALA A 68 -14.15 -29.52 -15.89
C ALA A 68 -14.90 -28.19 -15.66
N GLN A 69 -14.72 -27.18 -16.51
CA GLN A 69 -15.28 -25.84 -16.31
C GLN A 69 -16.73 -25.66 -16.78
N GLN A 70 -17.35 -26.69 -17.37
CA GLN A 70 -18.72 -26.58 -17.88
C GLN A 70 -19.82 -26.97 -16.88
N ILE A 71 -19.48 -27.49 -15.68
CA ILE A 71 -20.49 -28.03 -14.73
C ILE A 71 -20.63 -27.18 -13.44
N LEU A 72 -19.78 -26.18 -13.21
CA LEU A 72 -19.85 -25.33 -12.00
C LEU A 72 -20.25 -23.88 -12.28
N SER A 73 -20.77 -23.59 -13.47
CA SER A 73 -21.18 -22.24 -13.88
C SER A 73 -22.57 -21.81 -13.38
N ASP A 74 -23.22 -22.59 -12.49
CA ASP A 74 -24.62 -22.34 -12.09
C ASP A 74 -24.80 -21.68 -10.71
N HIS A 75 -23.72 -21.36 -9.97
CA HIS A 75 -23.85 -20.81 -8.61
C HIS A 75 -22.94 -19.62 -8.29
N SER A 76 -22.36 -18.96 -9.29
CA SER A 76 -21.59 -17.73 -9.06
C SER A 76 -22.09 -16.62 -9.97
N HIS A 77 -23.10 -15.92 -9.48
CA HIS A 77 -23.41 -14.57 -9.91
C HIS A 77 -22.19 -13.68 -9.64
N SER A 78 -21.27 -13.55 -10.58
CA SER A 78 -20.57 -12.29 -10.87
C SER A 78 -19.61 -12.46 -12.05
N SER A 79 -20.16 -12.41 -13.26
CA SER A 79 -19.42 -12.00 -14.45
C SER A 79 -19.32 -10.48 -14.56
N HIS A 80 -19.51 -9.74 -13.45
CA HIS A 80 -19.14 -8.34 -13.42
C HIS A 80 -17.62 -8.31 -13.37
N ALA A 81 -17.02 -7.79 -14.44
CA ALA A 81 -15.63 -7.34 -14.40
C ALA A 81 -15.45 -6.59 -13.08
N HIS A 82 -14.68 -7.17 -12.15
CA HIS A 82 -14.40 -6.55 -10.86
C HIS A 82 -13.79 -5.18 -11.17
N THR A 83 -14.62 -4.15 -11.02
CA THR A 83 -14.18 -2.76 -11.09
C THR A 83 -13.28 -2.60 -9.89
N LEU A 84 -12.00 -2.36 -10.16
CA LEU A 84 -10.98 -2.20 -9.14
C LEU A 84 -11.46 -1.20 -8.12
N ASP A 85 -11.68 -1.67 -6.90
CA ASP A 85 -12.06 -0.82 -5.79
C ASP A 85 -10.79 -0.37 -5.07
N ASP A 86 -10.81 0.83 -4.50
CA ASP A 86 -9.70 1.28 -3.66
C ASP A 86 -9.57 0.42 -2.39
N ASN A 87 -10.65 -0.27 -2.01
CA ASN A 87 -10.64 -1.29 -0.95
C ASN A 87 -9.81 -2.55 -1.30
N ASP A 88 -9.51 -2.80 -2.58
CA ASP A 88 -8.71 -3.94 -3.02
C ASP A 88 -7.19 -3.68 -2.95
N ARG A 89 -6.79 -2.45 -2.59
CA ARG A 89 -5.38 -2.00 -2.51
C ARG A 89 -4.74 -2.38 -1.17
N ILE A 90 -4.72 -3.68 -0.89
CA ILE A 90 -4.33 -4.21 0.42
C ILE A 90 -2.89 -3.86 0.84
N PHE A 91 -1.97 -3.62 -0.11
CA PHE A 91 -0.60 -3.25 0.22
C PHE A 91 -0.52 -1.78 0.61
N SER A 92 -1.16 -0.87 -0.13
CA SER A 92 -1.25 0.54 0.29
C SER A 92 -2.04 0.70 1.60
N LEU A 93 -3.14 -0.04 1.77
CA LEU A 93 -3.94 -0.03 2.99
C LEU A 93 -3.22 -0.62 4.22
N SER A 94 -2.11 -1.33 4.02
CA SER A 94 -1.29 -1.81 5.14
C SER A 94 -0.48 -0.70 5.82
N SER A 95 -0.32 0.46 5.17
CA SER A 95 0.32 1.64 5.78
C SER A 95 -0.71 2.51 6.52
N ALA A 96 -0.52 2.68 7.82
CA ALA A 96 -1.36 3.58 8.63
C ALA A 96 -1.22 5.05 8.18
N LEU A 97 -0.08 5.45 7.62
CA LEU A 97 0.14 6.80 7.09
C LEU A 97 -0.70 7.02 5.83
N PHE A 98 -0.73 6.04 4.93
CA PHE A 98 -1.57 6.06 3.74
C PHE A 98 -3.07 6.12 4.11
N VAL A 99 -3.52 5.28 5.04
CA VAL A 99 -4.92 5.29 5.52
C VAL A 99 -5.30 6.64 6.12
N LYS A 100 -4.40 7.26 6.91
CA LYS A 100 -4.60 8.59 7.47
C LYS A 100 -4.68 9.67 6.38
N GLN A 101 -3.84 9.58 5.36
CA GLN A 101 -3.87 10.50 4.22
C GLN A 101 -5.19 10.40 3.45
N LEU A 102 -5.70 9.18 3.25
CA LEU A 102 -6.99 8.95 2.59
C LEU A 102 -8.16 9.53 3.39
N GLN A 103 -8.17 9.32 4.72
CA GLN A 103 -9.18 9.87 5.63
C GLN A 103 -9.14 11.40 5.72
N GLY A 104 -7.93 11.99 5.68
CA GLY A 104 -7.75 13.45 5.68
C GLY A 104 -8.07 14.12 4.34
N SER A 105 -8.06 13.36 3.25
CA SER A 105 -8.39 13.84 1.90
C SER A 105 -9.86 13.62 1.53
N ALA A 106 -10.64 12.94 2.38
CA ALA A 106 -12.07 12.73 2.18
C ALA A 106 -12.83 14.05 2.39
N PRO A 107 -13.62 14.53 1.41
CA PRO A 107 -14.42 15.73 1.58
C PRO A 107 -15.59 15.44 2.53
N GLY A 108 -15.41 15.66 3.84
CA GLY A 108 -16.50 15.53 4.81
C GLY A 108 -16.15 15.43 6.30
N SER A 109 -14.88 15.42 6.72
CA SER A 109 -14.50 15.24 8.13
C SER A 109 -13.93 16.51 8.81
N GLY A 110 -14.22 17.69 8.25
CA GLY A 110 -13.88 18.98 8.87
C GLY A 110 -15.12 19.79 9.21
N ALA A 111 -15.23 20.18 10.49
CA ALA A 111 -16.18 21.12 11.10
C ALA A 111 -17.56 20.58 11.52
N GLN A 112 -17.59 19.96 12.71
CA GLN A 112 -18.59 20.32 13.73
C GLN A 112 -17.82 20.61 15.03
N GLU A 113 -17.43 21.88 15.18
CA GLU A 113 -17.02 22.46 16.46
C GLU A 113 -18.26 23.18 17.03
N ASP A 114 -18.76 22.64 18.14
CA ASP A 114 -19.44 23.24 19.30
C ASP A 114 -20.27 24.54 19.14
N GLU A 115 -21.58 24.44 19.44
CA GLU A 115 -22.38 25.51 20.09
C GLU A 115 -22.89 25.02 21.45
#